data_AF-A0AAF0H8I1-F1
#
_entry.id   AF-A0AAF0H8I1-F1
#
_cell.length_a   1.000
_cell.length_b   1.000
_cell.length_c   1.000
_cell.angle_alpha   90.00
_cell.angle_beta   90.00
_cell.angle_gamma   90.00
#
_symmetry.space_group_name_H-M   'P 1'
#
loop_
_entity.id
_entity.type
_entity.pdbx_description
1 polymer ?
#
loop_
_entity_poly.entity_id
_entity_poly.type
_entity_poly.pdbx_seq_one_letter_code
_entity_poly.pdbx_strand_id
1 'polypeptide(L)'
;MEFYFPTELGEQLAFSAAVFSSLIGLVIMFAPMITFRLFGLQLGDRRDGLVLIRSSLAGFYLGFGTTALLLAQPMVYLAFGASFALAAFGAVLSILSDGGATMRNLLLLVVHLILSALPLAYVFGLV
;
A
#
# COMPACT_ATOMS: atom_id res chain seq x y z
N MET A 1 -21.55 8.88 -17.04
CA MET A 1 -20.88 8.74 -15.73
C MET A 1 -19.77 9.78 -15.73
N GLU A 2 -19.88 10.80 -14.88
CA GLU A 2 -18.82 11.79 -14.69
C GLU A 2 -17.72 11.15 -13.84
N PHE A 3 -16.46 11.43 -14.17
CA PHE A 3 -15.32 10.97 -13.40
C PHE A 3 -15.30 11.72 -12.06
N TYR A 4 -15.46 11.00 -10.95
CA TYR A 4 -15.40 11.60 -9.62
C TYR A 4 -13.96 11.99 -9.31
N PHE A 5 -13.74 13.29 -9.08
CA PHE A 5 -12.49 13.82 -8.58
C PHE A 5 -12.78 14.73 -7.38
N PRO A 6 -12.14 14.50 -6.22
CA PRO A 6 -12.40 15.29 -5.02
C PRO A 6 -12.08 16.78 -5.20
N THR A 7 -12.91 17.64 -4.62
CA THR A 7 -12.67 19.10 -4.62
C THR A 7 -11.93 19.59 -3.38
N GLU A 8 -12.00 18.84 -2.28
CA GLU A 8 -11.33 19.14 -1.02
C GLU A 8 -9.88 18.64 -1.05
N LEU A 9 -8.93 19.47 -0.58
CA LEU A 9 -7.51 19.13 -0.58
C LEU A 9 -7.21 17.86 0.22
N GLY A 10 -7.77 17.71 1.42
CA GLY A 10 -7.59 16.52 2.24
C GLY A 10 -8.06 15.25 1.51
N GLU A 11 -9.24 15.31 0.90
CA GLU A 11 -9.78 14.17 0.14
C GLU A 11 -8.93 13.88 -1.11
N GLN A 12 -8.40 14.91 -1.80
CA GLN A 12 -7.48 14.73 -2.92
C GLN A 12 -6.20 13.99 -2.50
N LEU A 13 -5.67 14.28 -1.31
CA LEU A 13 -4.51 13.56 -0.76
C LEU A 13 -4.85 12.09 -0.50
N ALA A 14 -6.00 11.81 0.15
CA ALA A 14 -6.47 10.44 0.39
C ALA A 14 -6.69 9.67 -0.92
N PHE A 15 -7.32 10.31 -1.91
CA PHE A 15 -7.53 9.75 -3.24
C PHE A 15 -6.21 9.46 -3.95
N SER A 16 -5.25 10.39 -3.90
CA SER A 16 -3.92 10.18 -4.50
C SER A 16 -3.16 9.01 -3.88
N ALA A 17 -3.28 8.80 -2.57
CA ALA A 17 -2.70 7.64 -1.88
C ALA A 17 -3.33 6.33 -2.38
N ALA A 18 -4.65 6.31 -2.56
CA ALA A 18 -5.36 5.17 -3.12
C ALA A 18 -4.93 4.87 -4.56
N VAL A 19 -4.77 5.91 -5.42
CA VAL A 19 -4.21 5.76 -6.77
C VAL A 19 -2.81 5.14 -6.71
N PHE A 20 -1.93 5.68 -5.87
CA PHE A 20 -0.56 5.20 -5.78
C PHE A 20 -0.48 3.74 -5.29
N SER A 21 -1.27 3.38 -4.29
CA SER A 21 -1.41 1.98 -3.83
C SER A 21 -1.89 1.07 -4.95
N SER A 22 -2.91 1.48 -5.72
CA SER A 22 -3.42 0.70 -6.84
C SER A 22 -2.36 0.49 -7.93
N LEU A 23 -1.60 1.53 -8.28
CA LEU A 23 -0.51 1.42 -9.26
C LEU A 23 0.59 0.47 -8.79
N ILE A 24 0.99 0.56 -7.51
CA ILE A 24 1.92 -0.40 -6.91
C ILE A 24 1.35 -1.81 -7.01
N GLY A 25 0.09 -2.01 -6.61
CA GLY A 25 -0.60 -3.29 -6.68
C GLY A 25 -0.63 -3.87 -8.10
N LEU A 26 -0.89 -3.06 -9.13
CA LEU A 26 -0.83 -3.49 -10.53
C LEU A 26 0.56 -3.99 -10.91
N VAL A 27 1.61 -3.24 -10.56
CA VAL A 27 2.99 -3.65 -10.84
C VAL A 27 3.33 -4.97 -10.14
N ILE A 28 2.97 -5.12 -8.86
CA ILE A 28 3.23 -6.37 -8.12
C ILE A 28 2.42 -7.53 -8.72
N MET A 29 1.17 -7.31 -9.13
CA MET A 29 0.29 -8.35 -9.68
C MET A 29 0.83 -8.91 -11.00
N PHE A 30 1.17 -8.02 -11.94
CA PHE A 30 1.52 -8.39 -13.30
C PHE A 30 3.02 -8.55 -13.53
N ALA A 31 3.86 -7.87 -12.73
CA ALA A 31 5.31 -7.95 -12.81
C ALA A 31 5.97 -8.31 -11.45
N PRO A 32 5.58 -9.43 -10.80
CA PRO A 32 6.08 -9.78 -9.45
C PRO A 32 7.59 -10.03 -9.43
N MET A 33 8.21 -10.37 -10.56
CA MET A 33 9.66 -10.55 -10.64
C MET A 33 10.43 -9.29 -10.29
N ILE A 34 9.84 -8.11 -10.53
CA ILE A 34 10.43 -6.83 -10.11
C ILE A 34 10.46 -6.78 -8.58
N THR A 35 9.35 -7.12 -7.91
CA THR A 35 9.26 -7.19 -6.46
C THR A 35 10.25 -8.19 -5.87
N PHE A 36 10.35 -9.40 -6.45
CA PHE A 36 11.32 -10.39 -6.00
C PHE A 36 12.75 -9.86 -6.08
N ARG A 37 13.15 -9.28 -7.21
CA ARG A 37 14.50 -8.70 -7.39
C ARG A 37 14.74 -7.52 -6.44
N LEU A 38 13.77 -6.63 -6.30
CA LEU A 38 13.89 -5.43 -5.47
C LEU A 38 14.10 -5.79 -4.00
N PHE A 39 13.44 -6.84 -3.50
CA PHE A 39 13.58 -7.30 -2.12
C PHE A 39 14.58 -8.46 -1.95
N GLY A 40 15.31 -8.84 -3.01
CA GLY A 40 16.27 -9.94 -2.96
C GLY A 40 15.64 -11.31 -2.65
N LEU A 41 14.33 -11.44 -2.87
CA LEU A 41 13.61 -12.69 -2.69
C LEU A 41 14.02 -13.65 -3.81
N GLN A 42 14.31 -14.90 -3.44
CA GLN A 42 14.58 -15.96 -4.39
C GLN A 42 13.32 -16.77 -4.64
N LEU A 43 13.05 -17.09 -5.91
CA LEU A 43 12.10 -18.14 -6.24
C LEU A 43 12.79 -19.47 -5.98
N GLY A 44 12.28 -20.25 -5.03
CA GLY A 44 12.67 -21.65 -4.89
C GLY A 44 12.16 -22.50 -6.05
N ASP A 45 12.40 -23.81 -5.98
CA ASP A 45 11.95 -24.77 -7.00
C ASP A 45 10.44 -24.75 -7.23
N ARG A 46 9.68 -24.35 -6.21
CA ARG A 46 8.22 -24.21 -6.28
C ARG A 46 7.83 -22.75 -6.48
N ARG A 47 6.82 -22.54 -7.32
CA ARG A 47 6.27 -21.22 -7.64
C ARG A 47 5.29 -20.69 -6.58
N ASP A 48 5.23 -21.30 -5.40
CA ASP A 48 4.26 -20.99 -4.35
C ASP A 48 4.38 -19.54 -3.85
N GLY A 49 5.60 -18.98 -3.84
CA GLY A 49 5.84 -17.57 -3.52
C GLY A 49 5.17 -16.57 -4.49
N LEU A 50 4.94 -16.97 -5.74
CA LEU A 50 4.22 -16.13 -6.70
C LEU A 50 2.73 -16.01 -6.35
N VAL A 51 2.13 -17.06 -5.79
CA VAL A 51 0.74 -17.01 -5.34
C VAL A 51 0.63 -16.04 -4.19
N LEU A 52 1.45 -16.18 -3.15
CA LEU A 52 1.42 -15.31 -1.97
C LEU A 52 1.61 -13.82 -2.32
N ILE A 53 2.57 -13.51 -3.21
CA ILE A 53 2.83 -12.13 -3.62
C ILE A 53 1.68 -11.56 -4.46
N ARG A 54 1.04 -12.36 -5.33
CA ARG A 54 -0.08 -11.87 -6.14
C ARG A 54 -1.40 -11.80 -5.37
N SER A 55 -1.73 -12.83 -4.61
CA SER A 55 -3.01 -12.89 -3.90
C SER A 55 -3.04 -11.92 -2.72
N SER A 56 -1.97 -11.91 -1.93
CA SER A 56 -1.95 -11.16 -0.68
C SER A 56 -1.37 -9.78 -0.93
N LEU A 57 -0.09 -9.68 -1.33
CA LEU A 57 0.54 -8.37 -1.45
C LEU A 57 -0.11 -7.53 -2.55
N ALA A 58 -0.15 -8.02 -3.78
CA ALA A 58 -0.73 -7.27 -4.89
C ALA A 58 -2.25 -7.12 -4.75
N GLY A 59 -2.96 -8.19 -4.34
CA GLY A 59 -4.41 -8.17 -4.17
C GLY A 59 -4.88 -7.13 -3.15
N PHE A 60 -4.23 -7.01 -1.99
CA PHE A 60 -4.61 -5.99 -1.00
C PHE A 60 -4.23 -4.58 -1.44
N TYR A 61 -3.03 -4.36 -1.99
CA TYR A 61 -2.64 -3.03 -2.50
C TYR A 61 -3.56 -2.54 -3.62
N LEU A 62 -3.83 -3.43 -4.59
CA LEU A 62 -4.65 -3.13 -5.74
C LEU A 62 -6.12 -3.00 -5.35
N GLY A 63 -6.67 -4.06 -4.75
CA GLY A 63 -8.10 -4.18 -4.46
C GLY A 63 -8.58 -3.17 -3.44
N PHE A 64 -7.79 -2.91 -2.38
CA PHE A 64 -8.19 -1.91 -1.41
C PHE A 64 -8.04 -0.49 -1.97
N GLY A 65 -6.92 -0.22 -2.66
CA GLY A 65 -6.74 1.07 -3.35
C GLY A 65 -7.88 1.36 -4.33
N THR A 66 -8.25 0.40 -5.19
CA THR A 66 -9.32 0.62 -6.17
C THR A 66 -10.68 0.74 -5.49
N THR A 67 -10.95 -0.03 -4.43
CA THR A 67 -12.18 0.10 -3.66
C THR A 67 -12.28 1.48 -3.00
N ALA A 68 -11.18 2.01 -2.47
CA ALA A 68 -11.13 3.35 -1.90
C ALA A 68 -11.37 4.44 -2.97
N LEU A 69 -10.88 4.25 -4.20
CA LEU A 69 -11.16 5.15 -5.32
C LEU A 69 -12.61 5.10 -5.79
N LEU A 70 -13.18 3.90 -5.88
CA LEU A 70 -14.54 3.69 -6.39
C LEU A 70 -15.62 4.18 -5.41
N LEU A 71 -15.38 4.01 -4.11
CA LEU A 71 -16.35 4.37 -3.08
C LEU A 71 -16.16 5.81 -2.59
N ALA A 72 -14.92 6.29 -2.49
CA ALA A 72 -14.57 7.63 -2.00
C ALA A 72 -15.30 8.01 -0.70
N GLN A 73 -15.32 7.10 0.29
CA GLN A 73 -15.99 7.31 1.56
C GLN A 73 -14.97 7.46 2.71
N PRO A 74 -15.22 8.35 3.69
CA PRO A 74 -14.31 8.55 4.82
C PRO A 74 -14.00 7.27 5.61
N MET A 75 -15.00 6.41 5.84
CA MET A 75 -14.77 5.13 6.55
C MET A 75 -13.91 4.15 5.74
N VAL A 76 -13.96 4.21 4.40
CA VAL A 76 -13.11 3.38 3.54
C VAL A 76 -11.67 3.91 3.56
N TYR A 77 -11.49 5.24 3.52
CA TYR A 77 -10.16 5.85 3.68
C TYR A 77 -9.57 5.60 5.08
N LEU A 78 -10.40 5.57 6.13
CA LEU A 78 -9.97 5.19 7.48
C LEU A 78 -9.41 3.78 7.49
N ALA A 79 -10.18 2.82 6.97
CA ALA A 79 -9.78 1.42 6.96
C ALA A 79 -8.54 1.19 6.08
N PHE A 80 -8.45 1.89 4.95
CA PHE A 80 -7.29 1.88 4.05
C PHE A 80 -6.04 2.43 4.76
N GLY A 81 -6.13 3.63 5.36
CA GLY A 81 -5.03 4.27 6.09
C GLY A 81 -4.59 3.50 7.33
N ALA A 82 -5.52 2.91 8.08
CA ALA A 82 -5.23 2.06 9.24
C ALA A 82 -4.53 0.75 8.84
N SER A 83 -4.90 0.16 7.69
CA SER A 83 -4.24 -1.04 7.17
C SER A 83 -2.77 -0.77 6.84
N PHE A 84 -2.48 0.38 6.23
CA PHE A 84 -1.11 0.80 5.98
C PHE A 84 -0.35 1.20 7.26
N ALA A 85 -1.03 1.75 8.28
CA ALA A 85 -0.42 1.98 9.59
C ALA A 85 0.04 0.66 10.23
N LEU A 86 -0.80 -0.38 10.17
CA LEU A 86 -0.46 -1.72 10.63
C LEU A 86 0.66 -2.35 9.79
N ALA A 87 0.68 -2.12 8.48
CA ALA A 87 1.79 -2.56 7.61
C ALA A 87 3.12 -1.88 8.00
N ALA A 88 3.10 -0.57 8.26
CA ALA A 88 4.26 0.18 8.75
C ALA A 88 4.73 -0.36 10.11
N PHE A 89 3.80 -0.64 11.03
CA PHE A 89 4.13 -1.26 12.31
C PHE A 89 4.78 -2.64 12.13
N GLY A 90 4.26 -3.49 11.25
CA GLY A 90 4.87 -4.77 10.91
C GLY A 90 6.27 -4.63 10.32
N ALA A 91 6.50 -3.63 9.46
CA ALA A 91 7.82 -3.32 8.92
C ALA A 91 8.80 -2.88 10.02
N VAL A 92 8.36 -2.05 10.97
CA VAL A 92 9.17 -1.66 12.14
C VAL A 92 9.54 -2.88 12.97
N LEU A 93 8.58 -3.77 13.26
CA LEU A 93 8.85 -5.00 14.01
C LEU A 93 9.92 -5.85 13.32
N SER A 94 9.84 -6.04 11.99
CA SER A 94 10.83 -6.83 11.26
C SER A 94 12.22 -6.15 11.21
N ILE A 95 12.28 -4.82 11.08
CA ILE A 95 13.54 -4.08 11.13
C ILE A 95 14.23 -4.26 12.49
N LEU A 96 13.46 -4.16 13.59
CA LEU A 96 13.98 -4.25 14.95
C LEU A 96 14.30 -5.69 15.37
N SER A 97 13.50 -6.67 14.95
CA SER A 97 13.58 -8.05 15.44
C SER A 97 14.46 -8.93 14.56
N ASP A 98 14.43 -8.72 13.25
CA ASP A 98 15.10 -9.60 12.27
C ASP A 98 16.38 -8.96 11.70
N GLY A 99 16.82 -7.81 12.23
CA GLY A 99 17.96 -7.06 11.70
C GLY A 99 17.72 -6.49 10.30
N GLY A 100 16.46 -6.31 9.90
CA GLY A 100 16.04 -5.95 8.55
C GLY A 100 16.26 -4.48 8.16
N ALA A 101 17.16 -3.74 8.81
CA ALA A 101 17.42 -2.31 8.59
C ALA A 101 18.15 -2.01 7.26
N THR A 102 17.67 -2.58 6.16
CA THR A 102 18.19 -2.33 4.82
C THR A 102 17.55 -1.08 4.21
N MET A 103 18.26 -0.42 3.28
CA MET A 103 17.72 0.77 2.59
C MET A 103 16.38 0.48 1.90
N ARG A 104 16.20 -0.73 1.35
CA ARG A 104 14.95 -1.15 0.68
C ARG A 104 13.78 -1.25 1.65
N ASN A 105 14.01 -1.80 2.84
CA ASN A 105 12.97 -1.94 3.87
C ASN A 105 12.61 -0.57 4.48
N LEU A 106 13.61 0.31 4.65
CA LEU A 106 13.36 1.69 5.08
C LEU A 106 12.54 2.47 4.04
N LEU A 107 12.85 2.33 2.75
CA LEU A 107 12.05 2.94 1.68
C LEU A 107 10.61 2.39 1.66
N LEU A 108 10.44 1.07 1.83
CA LEU A 108 9.11 0.46 1.94
C LEU A 108 8.33 0.99 3.15
N LEU A 109 8.99 1.13 4.31
CA LEU A 109 8.40 1.72 5.50
C LEU A 109 7.92 3.15 5.23
N VAL A 110 8.73 3.98 4.57
CA VAL A 110 8.34 5.34 4.17
C VAL A 110 7.10 5.31 3.27
N VAL A 111 7.04 4.39 2.30
CA VAL A 111 5.86 4.23 1.44
C VAL A 111 4.62 3.88 2.27
N HIS A 112 4.71 2.93 3.21
CA HIS A 112 3.60 2.58 4.10
C HIS A 112 3.15 3.76 4.97
N LEU A 113 4.09 4.52 5.50
CA LEU A 113 3.80 5.71 6.32
C LEU A 113 3.09 6.79 5.50
N ILE A 114 3.51 7.03 4.25
CA ILE A 114 2.84 8.00 3.36
C ILE A 114 1.43 7.52 3.02
N LEU A 115 1.29 6.25 2.60
CA LEU A 115 -0.01 5.65 2.26
C LEU A 115 -0.97 5.59 3.43
N SER A 116 -0.45 5.56 4.66
CA SER A 116 -1.24 5.65 5.89
C SER A 116 -1.58 7.10 6.26
N ALA A 117 -0.59 7.99 6.28
CA ALA A 117 -0.73 9.32 6.82
C ALA A 117 -1.68 10.19 6.00
N LEU A 118 -1.61 10.13 4.66
CA LEU A 118 -2.46 10.94 3.78
C LEU A 118 -3.97 10.71 4.02
N PRO A 119 -4.50 9.47 3.93
CA PRO A 119 -5.91 9.22 4.18
C PRO A 119 -6.32 9.42 5.64
N LEU A 120 -5.44 9.13 6.61
CA LEU A 120 -5.76 9.37 8.02
C LEU A 120 -5.82 10.86 8.37
N ALA A 121 -4.92 11.67 7.80
CA ALA A 121 -4.93 13.12 7.99
C ALA A 121 -6.25 13.72 7.50
N TYR A 122 -6.75 13.28 6.34
CA TYR A 122 -8.07 13.65 5.85
C TYR A 122 -9.19 13.22 6.80
N VAL A 123 -9.24 11.93 7.17
CA VAL A 123 -10.35 11.40 7.99
C VAL A 123 -10.42 12.04 9.38
N PHE A 124 -9.28 12.39 9.96
CA PHE A 124 -9.21 13.06 11.27
C PHE A 124 -9.32 14.59 11.18
N GLY A 125 -9.49 15.17 9.97
CA GLY A 125 -9.65 16.61 9.77
C GLY A 125 -8.39 17.42 10.08
N LEU A 126 -7.20 16.83 9.85
CA LEU A 126 -5.91 17.50 10.07
C LEU A 126 -5.49 18.38 8.88
N VAL A 127 -6.09 18.19 7.71
CA VAL A 127 -5.84 18.90 6.43
C VAL A 127 -7.13 19.11 5.66
#